data_AF-A0NN70-F1
#
_entry.id   AF-A0NN70-F1
#
_cell.length_a   1.000
_cell.length_b   1.000
_cell.length_c   1.000
_cell.angle_alpha   90.00
_cell.angle_beta   90.00
_cell.angle_gamma   90.00
#
_symmetry.space_group_name_H-M   'P 1'
#
loop_
_entity.id
_entity.type
_entity.pdbx_description
1 polymer ?
#
loop_
_entity_poly.entity_id
_entity_poly.type
_entity_poly.pdbx_seq_one_letter_code
_entity_poly.pdbx_strand_id
1 'polypeptide(L)'
;MRLSLSDTDLLAYLKTLLPVKDWGAARLRPLPVAYTSRFWRLDTPGRSYVIKEFFPENEDNPLYPTLPRQEADALAVLSRHGLSPELEAFTYSPVKTPILIYGYPTPVDNEIDVGEAAELIGRFAALSEPVPGHQTVPAGYHEVLARGDAMLALIPMSRKAANLKRLRPADKVVEPREIKRSLVHRSFCLGTIQATGDGARLIDWQFAGLGDPVEDIACFVSPGLATLYGLHPLVAHAEEVFLTRYPVQETVAHFLKERGAYHWCLAAYCLFRHETLMHSNAPAARAYGRALEEEVDLLLRLRGR
;
A
#
# COMPACT_ATOMS: atom_id res chain seq x y z
N MET A 1 -2.63 14.63 -27.24
CA MET A 1 -2.77 13.14 -27.20
C MET A 1 -1.55 12.62 -26.45
N ARG A 2 -1.68 12.08 -25.22
CA ARG A 2 -0.52 11.43 -24.58
C ARG A 2 -0.17 10.22 -25.43
N LEU A 3 1.09 10.10 -25.85
CA LEU A 3 1.57 8.90 -26.53
C LEU A 3 1.43 7.73 -25.56
N SER A 4 0.67 6.71 -25.94
CA SER A 4 0.50 5.51 -25.13
C SER A 4 1.54 4.48 -25.56
N LEU A 5 2.25 3.88 -24.60
CA LEU A 5 3.14 2.77 -24.89
C LEU A 5 2.32 1.56 -25.34
N SER A 6 2.56 1.09 -26.57
CA SER A 6 1.94 -0.12 -27.10
C SER A 6 2.61 -1.38 -26.54
N ASP A 7 1.92 -2.52 -26.54
CA ASP A 7 2.49 -3.78 -26.08
C ASP A 7 3.71 -4.21 -26.94
N THR A 8 3.69 -3.89 -28.24
CA THR A 8 4.81 -4.15 -29.16
C THR A 8 6.03 -3.32 -28.81
N ASP A 9 5.84 -2.02 -28.57
CA ASP A 9 6.94 -1.11 -28.19
C ASP A 9 7.48 -1.47 -26.81
N LEU A 10 6.60 -1.83 -25.88
CA LEU A 10 6.99 -2.32 -24.57
C LEU A 10 7.83 -3.59 -24.71
N LEU A 11 7.38 -4.59 -25.48
CA LEU A 11 8.13 -5.83 -25.66
C LEU A 11 9.50 -5.60 -26.29
N ALA A 12 9.60 -4.71 -27.29
CA ALA A 12 10.87 -4.32 -27.89
C ALA A 12 11.80 -3.65 -26.85
N TYR A 13 11.25 -2.80 -26.00
CA TYR A 13 11.99 -2.13 -24.92
C TYR A 13 12.46 -3.13 -23.83
N LEU A 14 11.61 -4.06 -23.41
CA LEU A 14 11.97 -5.08 -22.41
C LEU A 14 13.12 -5.97 -22.87
N LYS A 15 13.22 -6.25 -24.18
CA LYS A 15 14.35 -6.99 -24.79
C LYS A 15 15.69 -6.30 -24.62
N THR A 16 15.73 -4.99 -24.42
CA THR A 16 16.99 -4.26 -24.20
C THR A 16 17.36 -4.17 -22.73
N LEU A 17 16.44 -4.50 -21.81
CA LEU A 17 16.62 -4.37 -20.37
C LEU A 17 16.83 -5.70 -19.67
N LEU A 18 16.05 -6.72 -20.05
CA LEU A 18 15.96 -7.97 -19.30
C LEU A 18 16.86 -9.06 -19.90
N PRO A 19 17.60 -9.82 -19.08
CA PRO A 19 18.48 -10.90 -19.52
C PRO A 19 17.72 -12.20 -19.83
N VAL A 20 16.61 -12.10 -20.57
CA VAL A 20 15.78 -13.27 -20.95
C VAL A 20 16.44 -14.01 -22.12
N LYS A 21 16.74 -15.30 -21.91
CA LYS A 21 17.43 -16.16 -22.88
C LYS A 21 16.55 -16.60 -24.04
N ASP A 22 15.29 -16.96 -23.75
CA ASP A 22 14.32 -17.45 -24.73
C ASP A 22 13.07 -16.58 -24.76
N TRP A 23 13.08 -15.59 -25.65
CA TRP A 23 11.92 -14.72 -25.91
C TRP A 23 10.80 -15.42 -26.69
N GLY A 24 11.04 -16.59 -27.29
CA GLY A 24 9.99 -17.37 -27.97
C GLY A 24 9.04 -18.05 -26.99
N ALA A 25 9.56 -18.44 -25.82
CA ALA A 25 8.77 -18.94 -24.70
C ALA A 25 8.14 -17.83 -23.84
N ALA A 26 8.58 -16.57 -24.00
CA ALA A 26 8.09 -15.47 -23.19
C ALA A 26 6.63 -15.12 -23.50
N ARG A 27 5.86 -14.76 -22.46
CA ARG A 27 4.44 -14.37 -22.57
C ARG A 27 4.21 -13.06 -21.83
N LEU A 28 4.00 -11.98 -22.58
CA LEU A 28 3.59 -10.69 -22.04
C LEU A 28 2.06 -10.62 -22.00
N ARG A 29 1.50 -10.24 -20.85
CA ARG A 29 0.06 -10.08 -20.67
C ARG A 29 -0.25 -8.82 -19.87
N PRO A 30 -1.22 -8.00 -20.29
CA PRO A 30 -1.67 -6.88 -19.48
C PRO A 30 -2.34 -7.40 -18.19
N LEU A 31 -2.16 -6.64 -17.12
CA LEU A 31 -2.86 -6.82 -15.84
C LEU A 31 -3.89 -5.69 -15.65
N PRO A 32 -4.83 -5.82 -14.69
CA PRO A 32 -5.79 -4.76 -14.40
C PRO A 32 -5.12 -3.40 -14.18
N VAL A 33 -5.64 -2.36 -14.85
CA VAL A 33 -5.12 -1.00 -14.78
C VAL A 33 -5.63 -0.29 -13.53
N ALA A 34 -4.75 0.46 -12.86
CA ALA A 34 -5.11 1.40 -11.81
C ALA A 34 -5.09 2.84 -12.32
N TYR A 35 -5.61 3.78 -11.55
CA TYR A 35 -5.72 5.17 -11.98
C TYR A 35 -4.35 5.86 -12.19
N THR A 36 -3.37 5.53 -11.35
CA THR A 36 -2.00 6.07 -11.40
C THR A 36 -0.99 5.08 -11.94
N SER A 37 -1.40 3.90 -12.40
CA SER A 37 -0.47 2.87 -12.89
C SER A 37 -1.10 1.89 -13.87
N ARG A 38 -0.31 1.46 -14.86
CA ARG A 38 -0.62 0.36 -15.76
C ARG A 38 0.39 -0.77 -15.54
N PHE A 39 -0.10 -2.00 -15.65
CA PHE A 39 0.68 -3.17 -15.28
C PHE A 39 0.69 -4.20 -16.40
N TRP A 40 1.81 -4.89 -16.53
CA TRP A 40 1.93 -6.12 -17.31
C TRP A 40 2.67 -7.17 -16.50
N ARG A 41 2.38 -8.42 -16.81
CA ARG A 41 3.18 -9.56 -16.37
C ARG A 41 3.88 -10.18 -17.59
N LEU A 42 5.19 -10.37 -17.48
CA LEU A 42 5.98 -11.12 -18.44
C LEU A 42 6.40 -12.43 -17.78
N ASP A 43 5.92 -13.55 -18.31
CA ASP A 43 6.33 -14.88 -17.86
C ASP A 43 7.38 -15.44 -18.81
N THR A 44 8.43 -16.03 -18.25
CA THR A 44 9.53 -16.71 -18.95
C THR A 44 9.82 -18.04 -18.25
N PRO A 45 10.54 -18.98 -18.87
CA PRO A 45 10.89 -20.24 -18.21
C PRO A 45 11.59 -20.02 -16.85
N GLY A 46 10.90 -20.35 -15.76
CA GLY A 46 11.40 -20.27 -14.39
C GLY A 46 11.37 -18.88 -13.74
N ARG A 47 10.96 -17.82 -14.44
CA ARG A 47 10.94 -16.45 -13.88
C ARG A 47 9.77 -15.63 -14.41
N SER A 48 9.15 -14.89 -13.51
CA SER A 48 8.08 -13.95 -13.81
C SER A 48 8.54 -12.52 -13.50
N TYR A 49 8.10 -11.59 -14.31
CA TYR A 49 8.36 -10.16 -14.15
C TYR A 49 7.04 -9.41 -14.08
N VAL A 50 7.00 -8.38 -13.25
CA VAL A 50 5.93 -7.37 -13.29
C VAL A 50 6.55 -6.07 -13.79
N ILE A 51 5.87 -5.49 -14.77
CA ILE A 51 6.19 -4.21 -15.37
C ILE A 51 5.11 -3.24 -14.92
N LYS A 52 5.52 -2.17 -14.26
CA LYS A 52 4.65 -1.13 -13.74
C LYS A 52 5.01 0.20 -14.37
N GLU A 53 4.13 0.74 -15.18
CA GLU A 53 4.22 2.09 -15.72
C GLU A 53 3.39 3.03 -14.86
N PHE A 54 3.96 4.15 -14.43
CA PHE A 54 3.31 5.08 -13.52
C PHE A 54 2.84 6.36 -14.22
N PHE A 55 1.74 6.89 -13.71
CA PHE A 55 1.14 8.17 -14.10
C PHE A 55 0.85 9.01 -12.84
N PRO A 56 1.88 9.39 -12.07
CA PRO A 56 1.70 10.10 -10.80
C PRO A 56 0.90 11.41 -10.96
N GLU A 57 1.02 12.06 -12.12
CA GLU A 57 0.32 13.30 -12.45
C GLU A 57 -1.19 13.12 -12.71
N ASN A 58 -1.69 11.89 -12.81
CA ASN A 58 -3.12 11.65 -12.97
C ASN A 58 -3.89 11.96 -11.67
N GLU A 59 -3.22 11.99 -10.52
CA GLU A 59 -3.88 12.09 -9.23
C GLU A 59 -3.22 13.15 -8.34
N ASP A 60 -4.02 14.09 -7.84
CA ASP A 60 -3.62 14.92 -6.71
C ASP A 60 -4.04 14.23 -5.41
N ASN A 61 -3.13 13.42 -4.88
CA ASN A 61 -3.32 12.70 -3.62
C ASN A 61 -2.17 13.01 -2.67
N PRO A 62 -2.31 14.05 -1.84
CA PRO A 62 -1.25 14.46 -0.91
C PRO A 62 -1.00 13.45 0.21
N LEU A 63 -1.87 12.45 0.40
CA LEU A 63 -1.75 11.46 1.47
C LEU A 63 -0.96 10.22 1.06
N TYR A 64 -1.26 9.72 -0.12
CA TYR A 64 -0.63 8.57 -0.74
C TYR A 64 -0.18 8.97 -2.14
N PRO A 65 0.78 9.92 -2.25
CA PRO A 65 1.32 10.28 -3.54
C PRO A 65 1.96 9.02 -4.15
N THR A 66 1.68 8.76 -5.42
CA THR A 66 2.35 7.68 -6.14
C THR A 66 3.80 8.13 -6.38
N LEU A 67 4.77 7.50 -5.71
CA LEU A 67 6.19 7.86 -5.80
C LEU A 67 7.01 6.70 -6.38
N PRO A 68 7.16 6.62 -7.71
CA PRO A 68 7.82 5.48 -8.38
C PRO A 68 9.25 5.23 -7.92
N ARG A 69 10.00 6.31 -7.62
CA ARG A 69 11.38 6.21 -7.13
C ARG A 69 11.44 5.60 -5.73
N GLN A 70 10.49 5.88 -4.86
CA GLN A 70 10.46 5.29 -3.52
C GLN A 70 10.17 3.78 -3.59
N GLU A 71 9.30 3.34 -4.50
CA GLU A 71 9.12 1.91 -4.75
C GLU A 71 10.42 1.26 -5.22
N ALA A 72 11.15 1.88 -6.15
CA ALA A 72 12.46 1.37 -6.59
C ALA A 72 13.48 1.30 -5.45
N ASP A 73 13.60 2.37 -4.66
CA ASP A 73 14.54 2.44 -3.53
C ASP A 73 14.21 1.38 -2.46
N ALA A 74 12.91 1.14 -2.19
CA ALA A 74 12.46 0.07 -1.32
C ALA A 74 12.85 -1.31 -1.85
N LEU A 75 12.54 -1.63 -3.11
CA LEU A 75 12.89 -2.92 -3.71
C LEU A 75 14.41 -3.18 -3.72
N ALA A 76 15.22 -2.15 -3.96
CA ALA A 76 16.68 -2.27 -3.97
C ALA A 76 17.27 -2.65 -2.59
N VAL A 77 16.61 -2.26 -1.49
CA VAL A 77 17.03 -2.66 -0.14
C VAL A 77 16.37 -3.96 0.28
N LEU A 78 15.05 -4.05 0.15
CA LEU A 78 14.24 -5.13 0.72
C LEU A 78 14.45 -6.48 0.04
N SER A 79 14.79 -6.50 -1.25
CA SER A 79 15.12 -7.74 -1.97
C SER A 79 16.36 -8.44 -1.40
N ARG A 80 17.34 -7.68 -0.90
CA ARG A 80 18.55 -8.23 -0.24
C ARG A 80 18.24 -8.99 1.05
N HIS A 81 17.09 -8.70 1.64
CA HIS A 81 16.56 -9.37 2.83
C HIS A 81 15.47 -10.40 2.52
N GLY A 82 15.18 -10.66 1.24
CA GLY A 82 14.07 -11.52 0.83
C GLY A 82 12.71 -11.01 1.34
N LEU A 83 12.54 -9.69 1.44
CA LEU A 83 11.30 -9.04 1.87
C LEU A 83 10.46 -8.54 0.68
N SER A 84 11.08 -8.30 -0.48
CA SER A 84 10.42 -7.87 -1.70
C SER A 84 10.95 -8.64 -2.92
N PRO A 85 10.29 -8.57 -4.09
CA PRO A 85 10.87 -9.04 -5.34
C PRO A 85 12.14 -8.26 -5.70
N GLU A 86 12.93 -8.82 -6.62
CA GLU A 86 14.17 -8.22 -7.09
C GLU A 86 13.87 -7.04 -8.04
N LEU A 87 14.48 -5.88 -7.79
CA LEU A 87 14.42 -4.76 -8.73
C LEU A 87 15.28 -5.08 -9.96
N GLU A 88 14.65 -5.18 -11.12
CA GLU A 88 15.33 -5.44 -12.40
C GLU A 88 15.69 -4.13 -13.10
N ALA A 89 14.77 -3.16 -13.08
CA ALA A 89 15.02 -1.83 -13.63
C ALA A 89 14.07 -0.79 -13.03
N PHE A 90 14.58 0.43 -12.85
CA PHE A 90 13.76 1.63 -12.72
C PHE A 90 14.28 2.69 -13.69
N THR A 91 13.46 3.04 -14.68
CA THR A 91 13.86 3.82 -15.85
C THR A 91 12.65 4.55 -16.45
N TYR A 92 12.79 5.12 -17.64
CA TYR A 92 11.71 5.74 -18.39
C TYR A 92 11.41 4.96 -19.66
N SER A 93 10.13 4.74 -19.93
CA SER A 93 9.65 4.13 -21.17
C SER A 93 10.03 4.97 -22.39
N PRO A 94 9.90 4.42 -23.62
CA PRO A 94 10.05 5.18 -24.86
C PRO A 94 9.17 6.44 -24.96
N VAL A 95 8.03 6.46 -24.26
CA VAL A 95 7.13 7.62 -24.20
C VAL A 95 7.38 8.52 -22.97
N LYS A 96 8.52 8.35 -22.30
CA LYS A 96 9.02 9.15 -21.17
C LYS A 96 8.17 9.05 -19.90
N THR A 97 7.44 7.96 -19.71
CA THR A 97 6.75 7.64 -18.44
C THR A 97 7.66 6.81 -17.53
N PRO A 98 7.65 7.02 -16.20
CA PRO A 98 8.41 6.18 -15.28
C PRO A 98 7.95 4.72 -15.37
N ILE A 99 8.91 3.80 -15.45
CA ILE A 99 8.65 2.37 -15.49
C ILE A 99 9.54 1.66 -14.47
N LEU A 100 8.93 0.79 -13.69
CA LEU A 100 9.59 -0.08 -12.73
C LEU A 100 9.35 -1.52 -13.15
N ILE A 101 10.41 -2.33 -13.12
CA ILE A 101 10.37 -3.74 -13.44
C ILE A 101 10.94 -4.48 -12.25
N TYR A 102 10.18 -5.43 -11.73
CA TYR A 102 10.66 -6.36 -10.72
C TYR A 102 10.46 -7.81 -11.16
N GLY A 103 11.38 -8.67 -10.76
CA GLY A 103 11.43 -10.08 -11.12
C GLY A 103 11.38 -10.97 -9.88
N TYR A 104 10.85 -12.17 -10.07
CA TYR A 104 10.83 -13.21 -9.04
C TYR A 104 10.75 -14.60 -9.68
N PRO A 105 11.28 -15.65 -9.03
CA PRO A 105 11.07 -17.03 -9.46
C PRO A 105 9.58 -17.33 -9.60
N THR A 106 9.16 -17.95 -10.71
CA THR A 106 7.74 -18.27 -10.92
C THR A 106 7.27 -19.24 -9.85
N PRO A 107 6.18 -18.94 -9.12
CA PRO A 107 5.73 -19.83 -8.06
C PRO A 107 5.03 -21.08 -8.64
N VAL A 108 5.04 -22.16 -7.88
CA VAL A 108 4.36 -23.43 -8.25
C VAL A 108 2.85 -23.31 -8.08
N ASP A 109 2.42 -22.65 -7.00
CA ASP A 109 1.05 -22.25 -6.72
C ASP A 109 1.02 -20.76 -6.34
N ASN A 110 -0.17 -20.14 -6.36
CA ASN A 110 -0.29 -18.74 -5.93
C ASN A 110 -0.78 -18.62 -4.48
N GLU A 111 -0.78 -19.72 -3.71
CA GLU A 111 -1.24 -19.70 -2.33
C GLU A 111 -0.11 -19.23 -1.42
N ILE A 112 -0.45 -18.43 -0.42
CA ILE A 112 0.51 -17.97 0.59
C ILE A 112 0.12 -18.65 1.89
N ASP A 113 1.04 -19.42 2.44
CA ASP A 113 0.84 -20.00 3.77
C ASP A 113 0.78 -18.88 4.83
N VAL A 114 -0.13 -19.05 5.80
CA VAL A 114 -0.34 -18.06 6.86
C VAL A 114 0.93 -17.91 7.73
N GLY A 115 1.67 -19.00 7.92
CA GLY A 115 2.97 -18.99 8.58
C GLY A 115 4.01 -18.18 7.80
N GLU A 116 4.10 -18.38 6.48
CA GLU A 116 4.99 -17.60 5.61
C GLU A 116 4.68 -16.09 5.65
N ALA A 117 3.41 -15.73 5.57
CA ALA A 117 2.99 -14.32 5.68
C ALA A 117 3.39 -13.73 7.05
N ALA A 118 3.16 -14.46 8.14
CA ALA A 118 3.53 -14.02 9.49
C ALA A 118 5.06 -13.88 9.66
N GLU A 119 5.85 -14.79 9.09
CA GLU A 119 7.31 -14.70 9.09
C GLU A 119 7.79 -13.49 8.28
N LEU A 120 7.23 -13.26 7.10
CA LEU A 120 7.53 -12.10 6.26
C LEU A 120 7.26 -10.78 7.00
N ILE A 121 6.09 -10.66 7.62
CA ILE A 121 5.73 -9.53 8.49
C ILE A 121 6.76 -9.38 9.59
N GLY A 122 7.14 -10.48 10.22
CA GLY A 122 8.04 -10.44 11.36
C GLY A 122 9.45 -9.98 10.99
N ARG A 123 9.97 -10.46 9.86
CA ARG A 123 11.25 -10.02 9.30
C ARG A 123 11.21 -8.56 8.88
N PHE A 124 10.11 -8.09 8.30
CA PHE A 124 9.95 -6.68 7.93
C PHE A 124 9.90 -5.78 9.17
N ALA A 125 9.11 -6.13 10.19
CA ALA A 125 9.03 -5.37 11.44
C ALA A 125 10.36 -5.32 12.20
N ALA A 126 11.24 -6.32 12.00
CA ALA A 126 12.58 -6.37 12.58
C ALA A 126 13.67 -5.68 11.74
N LEU A 127 13.33 -5.17 10.54
CA LEU A 127 14.30 -4.54 9.65
C LEU A 127 14.88 -3.28 10.30
N SER A 128 16.20 -3.28 10.48
CA SER A 128 16.95 -2.13 11.02
C SER A 128 17.71 -1.35 9.96
N GLU A 129 17.91 -1.92 8.76
CA GLU A 129 18.58 -1.24 7.66
C GLU A 129 17.71 -0.07 7.17
N PRO A 130 18.23 1.17 7.16
CA PRO A 130 17.49 2.32 6.66
C PRO A 130 17.31 2.20 5.15
N VAL A 131 16.12 2.55 4.67
CA VAL A 131 15.84 2.72 3.24
C VAL A 131 15.86 4.22 2.92
N PRO A 132 16.93 4.73 2.28
CA PRO A 132 17.06 6.16 2.02
C PRO A 132 16.00 6.67 1.02
N GLY A 133 15.89 7.98 0.89
CA GLY A 133 15.04 8.62 -0.15
C GLY A 133 13.53 8.62 0.13
N HIS A 134 13.09 8.00 1.23
CA HIS A 134 11.70 7.95 1.62
C HIS A 134 11.24 9.22 2.34
N GLN A 135 10.00 9.62 2.06
CA GLN A 135 9.37 10.77 2.70
C GLN A 135 9.11 10.47 4.19
N THR A 136 9.22 11.48 5.03
CA THR A 136 8.68 11.40 6.39
C THR A 136 7.17 11.56 6.34
N VAL A 137 6.45 10.66 7.02
CA VAL A 137 4.98 10.71 7.09
C VAL A 137 4.52 11.02 8.52
N PRO A 138 3.28 11.54 8.68
CA PRO A 138 2.68 11.71 9.99
C PRO A 138 2.71 10.40 10.79
N ALA A 139 3.20 10.48 12.02
CA ALA A 139 3.49 9.31 12.85
C ALA A 139 2.91 9.49 14.26
N GLY A 140 2.29 8.44 14.79
CA GLY A 140 1.67 8.46 16.10
C GLY A 140 0.32 9.18 16.14
N TYR A 141 -0.40 8.97 17.24
CA TYR A 141 -1.76 9.45 17.50
C TYR A 141 -2.05 10.89 17.03
N HIS A 142 -1.29 11.88 17.49
CA HIS A 142 -1.62 13.29 17.26
C HIS A 142 -1.35 13.75 15.82
N GLU A 143 -0.23 13.34 15.22
CA GLU A 143 0.09 13.72 13.85
C GLU A 143 -0.91 13.11 12.86
N VAL A 144 -1.33 11.86 13.12
CA VAL A 144 -2.34 11.15 12.32
C VAL A 144 -3.72 11.81 12.44
N LEU A 145 -4.11 12.27 13.63
CA LEU A 145 -5.34 13.06 13.78
C LEU A 145 -5.26 14.40 13.04
N ALA A 146 -4.15 15.14 13.19
CA ALA A 146 -3.96 16.41 12.49
C ALA A 146 -4.03 16.23 10.96
N ARG A 147 -3.50 15.10 10.46
CA ARG A 147 -3.59 14.72 9.05
C ARG A 147 -5.02 14.49 8.58
N GLY A 148 -5.81 13.76 9.37
CA GLY A 148 -7.24 13.57 9.10
C GLY A 148 -8.01 14.89 9.10
N ASP A 149 -7.73 15.78 10.04
CA ASP A 149 -8.33 17.12 10.09
C ASP A 149 -8.01 17.94 8.84
N ALA A 150 -6.76 17.93 8.40
CA ALA A 150 -6.32 18.62 7.19
C ALA A 150 -7.07 18.13 5.94
N MET A 151 -7.28 16.83 5.79
CA MET A 151 -8.06 16.28 4.68
C MET A 151 -9.51 16.74 4.70
N LEU A 152 -10.17 16.71 5.86
CA LEU A 152 -11.56 17.16 5.98
C LEU A 152 -11.70 18.67 5.78
N ALA A 153 -10.65 19.46 6.04
CA ALA A 153 -10.64 20.88 5.75
C ALA A 153 -10.63 21.19 4.24
N LEU A 154 -10.14 20.28 3.40
CA LEU A 154 -10.14 20.43 1.94
C LEU A 154 -11.52 20.18 1.29
N ILE A 155 -12.48 19.65 2.04
CA ILE A 155 -13.86 19.42 1.59
C ILE A 155 -14.88 20.14 2.51
N PRO A 156 -14.77 21.48 2.68
CA PRO A 156 -15.48 22.22 3.73
C PRO A 156 -17.00 22.20 3.59
N MET A 157 -17.52 21.94 2.38
CA MET A 157 -18.96 21.89 2.10
C MET A 157 -19.58 20.51 2.32
N SER A 158 -18.77 19.47 2.61
CA SER A 158 -19.28 18.12 2.82
C SER A 158 -19.97 17.98 4.19
N ARG A 159 -21.28 17.71 4.17
CA ARG A 159 -22.04 17.37 5.38
C ARG A 159 -21.53 16.06 6.00
N LYS A 160 -21.06 15.12 5.19
CA LYS A 160 -20.45 13.87 5.67
C LYS A 160 -19.18 14.16 6.49
N ALA A 161 -18.38 15.16 6.08
CA ALA A 161 -17.19 15.56 6.82
C ALA A 161 -17.54 16.12 8.20
N ALA A 162 -18.60 16.92 8.31
CA ALA A 162 -19.10 17.41 9.59
C ALA A 162 -19.54 16.27 10.53
N ASN A 163 -20.16 15.21 9.99
CA ASN A 163 -20.53 14.04 10.77
C ASN A 163 -19.31 13.22 11.20
N LEU A 164 -18.36 12.99 10.30
CA LEU A 164 -17.14 12.23 10.60
C LEU A 164 -16.27 12.92 11.66
N LYS A 165 -16.24 14.26 11.69
CA LYS A 165 -15.58 15.03 12.77
C LYS A 165 -16.14 14.71 14.16
N ARG A 166 -17.39 14.28 14.29
CA ARG A 166 -17.98 13.86 15.58
C ARG A 166 -17.47 12.49 16.06
N LEU A 167 -16.87 11.71 15.16
CA LEU A 167 -16.21 10.45 15.47
C LEU A 167 -14.71 10.62 15.72
N ARG A 168 -14.15 11.83 15.51
CA ARG A 168 -12.74 12.11 15.77
C ARG A 168 -12.40 11.81 17.23
N PRO A 169 -11.39 10.97 17.49
CA PRO A 169 -10.87 10.77 18.84
C PRO A 169 -10.40 12.10 19.49
N ALA A 170 -10.59 12.22 20.80
CA ALA A 170 -10.16 13.40 21.54
C ALA A 170 -8.64 13.37 21.74
N ASP A 171 -7.97 14.53 21.70
CA ASP A 171 -6.50 14.57 21.78
C ASP A 171 -5.97 13.97 23.10
N LYS A 172 -6.70 14.12 24.20
CA LYS A 172 -6.34 13.60 25.54
C LYS A 172 -6.43 12.08 25.74
N VAL A 173 -6.80 11.31 24.72
CA VAL A 173 -6.91 9.83 24.87
C VAL A 173 -5.54 9.18 24.96
N VAL A 174 -4.53 9.77 24.29
CA VAL A 174 -3.15 9.29 24.29
C VAL A 174 -2.25 10.48 24.60
N GLU A 175 -1.31 10.30 25.53
CA GLU A 175 -0.32 11.32 25.83
C GLU A 175 0.73 11.42 24.71
N PRO A 176 1.27 12.63 24.43
CA PRO A 176 2.35 12.78 23.47
C PRO A 176 3.56 11.92 23.83
N ARG A 177 4.11 11.24 22.82
CA ARG A 177 5.34 10.44 22.95
C ARG A 177 6.26 10.68 21.76
N GLU A 178 7.55 10.43 21.96
CA GLU A 178 8.50 10.36 20.85
C GLU A 178 8.21 9.13 19.98
N ILE A 179 8.16 9.34 18.67
CA ILE A 179 7.93 8.27 17.70
C ILE A 179 9.25 7.92 17.02
N LYS A 180 9.75 6.72 17.29
CA LYS A 180 10.88 6.15 16.55
C LYS A 180 10.39 5.75 15.16
N ARG A 181 10.65 6.60 14.16
CA ARG A 181 10.21 6.35 12.79
C ARG A 181 11.04 5.23 12.14
N SER A 182 10.36 4.33 11.45
CA SER A 182 10.97 3.32 10.58
C SER A 182 10.28 3.34 9.22
N LEU A 183 10.80 2.56 8.27
CA LEU A 183 10.06 2.34 7.03
C LEU A 183 8.71 1.67 7.36
N VAL A 184 7.65 2.25 6.84
CA VAL A 184 6.29 1.72 6.87
C VAL A 184 5.76 1.64 5.44
N HIS A 185 4.97 0.61 5.16
CA HIS A 185 4.42 0.37 3.83
C HIS A 185 3.19 1.26 3.55
N ARG A 186 2.37 1.54 4.58
CA ARG A 186 1.21 2.44 4.58
C ARG A 186 0.00 2.03 3.73
N SER A 187 0.11 0.90 3.04
CA SER A 187 -1.00 0.20 2.39
C SER A 187 -0.91 -1.31 2.63
N PHE A 188 -0.27 -1.69 3.74
CA PHE A 188 0.00 -3.07 4.06
C PHE A 188 -1.30 -3.85 4.28
N CYS A 189 -1.54 -4.85 3.45
CA CYS A 189 -2.67 -5.76 3.56
C CYS A 189 -2.34 -7.09 2.87
N LEU A 190 -3.25 -8.08 2.92
CA LEU A 190 -3.06 -9.34 2.20
C LEU A 190 -2.87 -9.14 0.68
N GLY A 191 -3.45 -8.09 0.11
CA GLY A 191 -3.34 -7.75 -1.32
C GLY A 191 -1.97 -7.21 -1.73
N THR A 192 -1.12 -6.83 -0.77
CA THR A 192 0.26 -6.39 -1.01
C THR A 192 1.28 -7.50 -0.73
N ILE A 193 0.82 -8.74 -0.55
CA ILE A 193 1.67 -9.92 -0.39
C ILE A 193 1.54 -10.77 -1.65
N GLN A 194 2.68 -11.15 -2.21
CA GLN A 194 2.76 -11.91 -3.43
C GLN A 194 3.51 -13.23 -3.21
N ALA A 195 2.93 -14.33 -3.68
CA ALA A 195 3.62 -15.62 -3.76
C ALA A 195 4.71 -15.59 -4.85
N THR A 196 5.90 -16.09 -4.51
CA THR A 196 6.99 -16.31 -5.45
C THR A 196 7.55 -17.72 -5.26
N GLY A 197 8.35 -18.22 -6.21
CA GLY A 197 8.93 -19.56 -6.14
C GLY A 197 9.93 -19.76 -4.99
N ASP A 198 10.25 -18.69 -4.26
CA ASP A 198 11.15 -18.65 -3.10
C ASP A 198 10.47 -18.01 -1.86
N GLY A 199 9.13 -18.08 -1.79
CA GLY A 199 8.29 -17.71 -0.64
C GLY A 199 7.68 -16.30 -0.73
N ALA A 200 6.74 -15.97 0.15
CA ALA A 200 6.03 -14.69 0.09
C ALA A 200 6.95 -13.43 0.04
N ARG A 201 6.52 -12.41 -0.72
CA ARG A 201 7.19 -11.10 -0.85
C ARG A 201 6.19 -9.94 -0.75
N LEU A 202 6.63 -8.81 -0.24
CA LEU A 202 5.85 -7.56 -0.18
C LEU A 202 6.04 -6.74 -1.47
N ILE A 203 4.94 -6.20 -2.00
CA ILE A 203 4.89 -5.41 -3.24
C ILE A 203 4.12 -4.10 -3.04
N ASP A 204 4.12 -3.20 -4.03
CA ASP A 204 3.42 -1.91 -4.00
C ASP A 204 3.95 -0.91 -2.96
N TRP A 205 5.27 -0.75 -2.91
CA TRP A 205 5.98 0.17 -2.01
C TRP A 205 5.88 1.66 -2.38
N GLN A 206 5.09 2.03 -3.38
CA GLN A 206 4.95 3.41 -3.88
C GLN A 206 4.42 4.43 -2.86
N PHE A 207 3.84 3.96 -1.76
CA PHE A 207 3.29 4.78 -0.69
C PHE A 207 4.14 4.79 0.58
N ALA A 208 5.23 4.03 0.59
CA ALA A 208 6.06 3.84 1.76
C ALA A 208 6.64 5.17 2.28
N GLY A 209 7.00 5.18 3.56
CA GLY A 209 7.54 6.37 4.20
C GLY A 209 8.19 6.05 5.54
N LEU A 210 8.87 7.04 6.11
CA LEU A 210 9.40 6.98 7.47
C LEU A 210 8.29 7.43 8.44
N GLY A 211 7.69 6.47 9.13
CA GLY A 211 6.48 6.64 9.95
C GLY A 211 6.46 5.74 11.18
N ASP A 212 5.29 5.63 11.82
CA ASP A 212 5.10 4.76 12.98
C ASP A 212 4.70 3.34 12.52
N PRO A 213 5.41 2.27 12.92
CA PRO A 213 5.02 0.88 12.64
C PRO A 213 3.57 0.53 12.97
N VAL A 214 2.92 1.27 13.88
CA VAL A 214 1.49 1.15 14.15
C VAL A 214 0.63 1.35 12.89
N GLU A 215 1.06 2.18 11.92
CA GLU A 215 0.33 2.43 10.67
C GLU A 215 0.14 1.13 9.87
N ASP A 216 1.17 0.27 9.79
CA ASP A 216 1.06 -0.98 9.03
C ASP A 216 0.17 -2.03 9.74
N ILE A 217 0.15 -2.08 11.07
CA ILE A 217 -0.82 -2.88 11.82
C ILE A 217 -2.24 -2.38 11.53
N ALA A 218 -2.46 -1.06 11.60
CA ALA A 218 -3.76 -0.44 11.34
C ALA A 218 -4.24 -0.68 9.90
N CYS A 219 -3.34 -0.61 8.92
CA CYS A 219 -3.63 -0.95 7.53
C CYS A 219 -4.00 -2.43 7.38
N PHE A 220 -3.25 -3.35 7.99
CA PHE A 220 -3.47 -4.77 7.81
C PHE A 220 -4.84 -5.23 8.33
N VAL A 221 -5.30 -4.64 9.44
CA VAL A 221 -6.60 -4.96 10.06
C VAL A 221 -7.74 -4.05 9.60
N SER A 222 -7.45 -3.09 8.71
CA SER A 222 -8.44 -2.12 8.24
C SER A 222 -9.46 -2.78 7.29
N PRO A 223 -10.77 -2.75 7.64
CA PRO A 223 -11.81 -3.26 6.76
C PRO A 223 -12.00 -2.38 5.52
N GLY A 224 -11.76 -1.07 5.64
CA GLY A 224 -11.81 -0.13 4.52
C GLY A 224 -10.69 -0.38 3.50
N LEU A 225 -9.46 -0.59 3.97
CA LEU A 225 -8.32 -0.89 3.08
C LEU A 225 -8.50 -2.26 2.41
N ALA A 226 -8.93 -3.28 3.16
CA ALA A 226 -9.27 -4.58 2.58
C ALA A 226 -10.29 -4.41 1.44
N THR A 227 -11.34 -3.61 1.66
CA THR A 227 -12.37 -3.31 0.66
C THR A 227 -11.80 -2.59 -0.57
N LEU A 228 -10.85 -1.66 -0.41
CA LEU A 228 -10.18 -0.99 -1.53
C LEU A 228 -9.37 -1.95 -2.40
N TYR A 229 -8.78 -2.97 -1.78
CA TYR A 229 -8.06 -4.05 -2.48
C TYR A 229 -8.98 -5.17 -3.00
N GLY A 230 -10.31 -5.04 -2.83
CA GLY A 230 -11.28 -6.06 -3.26
C GLY A 230 -11.25 -7.33 -2.40
N LEU A 231 -10.77 -7.22 -1.17
CA LEU A 231 -10.66 -8.31 -0.21
C LEU A 231 -11.78 -8.23 0.83
N HIS A 232 -12.05 -9.36 1.47
CA HIS A 232 -12.90 -9.40 2.64
C HIS A 232 -12.12 -8.90 3.88
N PRO A 233 -12.74 -8.08 4.75
CA PRO A 233 -12.17 -7.76 6.04
C PRO A 233 -11.81 -9.00 6.84
N LEU A 234 -10.77 -8.90 7.68
CA LEU A 234 -10.40 -9.98 8.59
C LEU A 234 -11.55 -10.27 9.56
N VAL A 235 -11.80 -11.56 9.78
CA VAL A 235 -12.67 -12.00 10.88
C VAL A 235 -11.94 -11.78 12.21
N ALA A 236 -12.69 -11.59 13.30
CA ALA A 236 -12.14 -11.27 14.62
C ALA A 236 -11.04 -12.25 15.08
N HIS A 237 -11.20 -13.55 14.80
CA HIS A 237 -10.20 -14.56 15.13
C HIS A 237 -8.89 -14.37 14.34
N ALA A 238 -8.96 -13.99 13.06
CA ALA A 238 -7.78 -13.75 12.24
C ALA A 238 -7.02 -12.48 12.68
N GLU A 239 -7.76 -11.42 13.04
CA GLU A 239 -7.18 -10.22 13.65
C GLU A 239 -6.45 -10.56 14.96
N GLU A 240 -7.09 -11.31 15.86
CA GLU A 240 -6.48 -11.73 17.12
C GLU A 240 -5.21 -12.57 16.91
N VAL A 241 -5.24 -13.50 15.95
CA VAL A 241 -4.07 -14.32 15.60
C VAL A 241 -2.94 -13.45 15.06
N PHE A 242 -3.24 -12.47 14.19
CA PHE A 242 -2.26 -11.54 13.66
C PHE A 242 -1.61 -10.70 14.76
N LEU A 243 -2.41 -10.07 15.63
CA LEU A 243 -1.90 -9.23 16.72
C LEU A 243 -1.07 -10.05 17.73
N THR A 244 -1.51 -11.26 18.06
CA THR A 244 -0.79 -12.16 18.98
C THR A 244 0.54 -12.62 18.41
N ARG A 245 0.63 -12.83 17.08
CA ARG A 245 1.85 -13.31 16.41
C ARG A 245 2.79 -12.21 15.95
N TYR A 246 2.36 -10.95 15.96
CA TYR A 246 3.20 -9.83 15.58
C TYR A 246 4.45 -9.77 16.48
N PRO A 247 5.68 -9.72 15.95
CA PRO A 247 6.87 -9.94 16.79
C PRO A 247 7.14 -8.82 17.78
N VAL A 248 6.77 -7.58 17.46
CA VAL A 248 7.01 -6.41 18.32
C VAL A 248 5.73 -6.09 19.09
N GLN A 249 5.55 -6.77 20.23
CA GLN A 249 4.35 -6.63 21.07
C GLN A 249 4.16 -5.22 21.64
N GLU A 250 5.24 -4.44 21.77
CA GLU A 250 5.15 -3.01 22.13
C GLU A 250 4.40 -2.21 21.05
N THR A 251 4.65 -2.48 19.76
CA THR A 251 3.92 -1.86 18.64
C THR A 251 2.44 -2.24 18.68
N VAL A 252 2.11 -3.50 19.00
CA VAL A 252 0.73 -3.95 19.18
C VAL A 252 0.04 -3.20 20.33
N ALA A 253 0.73 -3.02 21.46
CA ALA A 253 0.19 -2.29 22.60
C ALA A 253 -0.07 -0.80 22.26
N HIS A 254 0.82 -0.17 21.48
CA HIS A 254 0.59 1.19 20.96
C HIS A 254 -0.57 1.22 19.96
N PHE A 255 -0.64 0.27 19.02
CA PHE A 255 -1.76 0.13 18.10
C PHE A 255 -3.10 0.04 18.83
N LEU A 256 -3.24 -0.83 19.83
CA LEU A 256 -4.51 -0.99 20.55
C LEU A 256 -4.99 0.29 21.23
N LYS A 257 -4.07 1.13 21.70
CA LYS A 257 -4.36 2.46 22.29
C LYS A 257 -4.68 3.51 21.23
N GLU A 258 -3.96 3.49 20.11
CA GLU A 258 -3.99 4.55 19.10
C GLU A 258 -4.91 4.27 17.90
N ARG A 259 -5.40 3.03 17.73
CA ARG A 259 -6.12 2.56 16.53
C ARG A 259 -7.30 3.43 16.12
N GLY A 260 -8.00 4.03 17.08
CA GLY A 260 -9.09 4.97 16.78
C GLY A 260 -8.64 6.15 15.91
N ALA A 261 -7.43 6.67 16.13
CA ALA A 261 -6.89 7.77 15.33
C ALA A 261 -6.52 7.32 13.91
N TYR A 262 -5.87 6.16 13.77
CA TYR A 262 -5.49 5.61 12.46
C TYR A 262 -6.71 5.28 11.59
N HIS A 263 -7.69 4.57 12.15
CA HIS A 263 -8.94 4.27 11.43
C HIS A 263 -9.76 5.53 11.12
N TRP A 264 -9.79 6.51 12.03
CA TRP A 264 -10.46 7.78 11.75
C TRP A 264 -9.76 8.59 10.66
N CYS A 265 -8.43 8.60 10.63
CA CYS A 265 -7.65 9.23 9.55
C CYS A 265 -7.92 8.51 8.21
N LEU A 266 -7.97 7.18 8.20
CA LEU A 266 -8.30 6.40 6.99
C LEU A 266 -9.74 6.64 6.52
N ALA A 267 -10.71 6.77 7.43
CA ALA A 267 -12.07 7.18 7.11
C ALA A 267 -12.09 8.60 6.52
N ALA A 268 -11.34 9.55 7.10
CA ALA A 268 -11.22 10.91 6.58
C ALA A 268 -10.64 10.92 5.17
N TYR A 269 -9.64 10.07 4.91
CA TYR A 269 -9.09 9.86 3.58
C TYR A 269 -10.12 9.29 2.60
N CYS A 270 -10.81 8.22 2.97
CA CYS A 270 -11.83 7.61 2.11
C CYS A 270 -12.94 8.61 1.78
N LEU A 271 -13.38 9.42 2.74
CA LEU A 271 -14.35 10.48 2.49
C LEU A 271 -13.79 11.57 1.55
N PHE A 272 -12.58 12.06 1.81
CA PHE A 272 -11.92 13.04 0.95
C PHE A 272 -11.83 12.55 -0.50
N ARG A 273 -11.42 11.30 -0.70
CA ARG A 273 -11.32 10.69 -2.03
C ARG A 273 -12.67 10.44 -2.68
N HIS A 274 -13.67 10.03 -1.90
CA HIS A 274 -15.04 9.89 -2.39
C HIS A 274 -15.58 11.22 -2.95
N GLU A 275 -15.40 12.31 -2.20
CA GLU A 275 -15.91 13.64 -2.58
C GLU A 275 -15.15 14.23 -3.79
N THR A 276 -13.82 14.15 -3.78
CA THR A 276 -12.98 14.75 -4.84
C THR A 276 -13.00 13.98 -6.16
N LEU A 277 -13.25 12.67 -6.12
CA LEU A 277 -13.32 11.84 -7.32
C LEU A 277 -14.73 11.69 -7.89
N MET A 278 -15.78 12.17 -7.20
CA MET A 278 -17.17 11.87 -7.56
C MET A 278 -17.51 12.23 -9.02
N HIS A 279 -16.91 13.31 -9.53
CA HIS A 279 -17.15 13.82 -10.88
C HIS A 279 -16.07 13.42 -11.90
N SER A 280 -14.85 13.13 -11.46
CA SER A 280 -13.71 12.80 -12.34
C SER A 280 -13.48 11.29 -12.50
N ASN A 281 -13.83 10.50 -11.49
CA ASN A 281 -13.68 9.04 -11.48
C ASN A 281 -14.73 8.38 -10.57
N ALA A 282 -15.97 8.32 -11.06
CA ALA A 282 -17.09 7.77 -10.30
C ALA A 282 -16.89 6.32 -9.80
N PRO A 283 -16.26 5.39 -10.55
CA PRO A 283 -15.93 4.06 -10.02
C PRO A 283 -15.02 4.10 -8.80
N ALA A 284 -13.93 4.88 -8.84
CA ALA A 284 -13.03 5.03 -7.70
C ALA A 284 -13.73 5.71 -6.52
N ALA A 285 -14.52 6.77 -6.76
CA ALA A 285 -15.31 7.42 -5.73
C ALA A 285 -16.27 6.45 -5.01
N ARG A 286 -16.88 5.51 -5.73
CA ARG A 286 -17.72 4.47 -5.12
C ARG A 286 -16.93 3.46 -4.29
N ALA A 287 -15.73 3.08 -4.73
CA ALA A 287 -14.85 2.20 -3.95
C ALA A 287 -14.47 2.84 -2.62
N TYR A 288 -14.05 4.11 -2.64
CA TYR A 288 -13.78 4.88 -1.43
C TYR A 288 -15.02 5.10 -0.57
N GLY A 289 -16.20 5.24 -1.17
CA GLY A 289 -17.47 5.31 -0.43
C GLY A 289 -17.75 4.04 0.38
N ARG A 290 -17.55 2.85 -0.21
CA ARG A 290 -17.69 1.57 0.51
C ARG A 290 -16.64 1.41 1.61
N ALA A 291 -15.39 1.74 1.30
CA ALA A 291 -14.31 1.69 2.29
C ALA A 291 -14.56 2.62 3.49
N LEU A 292 -15.15 3.80 3.24
CA LEU A 292 -15.57 4.73 4.29
C LEU A 292 -16.64 4.10 5.21
N GLU A 293 -17.64 3.43 4.64
CA GLU A 293 -18.69 2.77 5.42
C GLU A 293 -18.10 1.74 6.39
N GLU A 294 -17.20 0.90 5.89
CA GLU A 294 -16.50 -0.12 6.68
C GLU A 294 -15.65 0.48 7.83
N GLU A 295 -14.90 1.57 7.56
CA GLU A 295 -14.14 2.26 8.61
C GLU A 295 -15.03 2.94 9.65
N VAL A 296 -16.15 3.53 9.22
CA VAL A 296 -17.11 4.16 10.13
C VAL A 296 -17.75 3.12 11.05
N ASP A 297 -18.13 1.96 10.51
CA ASP A 297 -18.69 0.85 11.28
C ASP A 297 -17.67 0.29 12.29
N LEU A 298 -16.39 0.21 11.91
CA LEU A 298 -15.32 -0.10 12.85
C LEU A 298 -15.20 0.95 13.96
N LEU A 299 -15.16 2.24 13.63
CA LEU A 299 -15.04 3.32 14.60
C LEU A 299 -16.21 3.34 15.60
N LEU A 300 -17.43 3.07 15.15
CA LEU A 300 -18.60 2.95 16.01
C LEU A 300 -18.47 1.79 16.99
N ARG A 301 -17.99 0.62 16.53
CA ARG A 301 -17.70 -0.53 17.40
C ARG A 301 -16.60 -0.23 18.42
N LEU A 302 -15.58 0.53 18.03
CA LEU A 302 -14.49 0.92 18.92
C LEU A 302 -14.94 1.91 20.02
N ARG A 303 -15.90 2.79 19.75
CA ARG A 303 -16.46 3.72 20.75
C ARG A 303 -17.45 3.07 21.71
N GLY A 304 -18.07 1.96 21.32
CA GLY A 304 -19.04 1.22 22.13
C GLY A 304 -18.40 0.23 23.12
N ARG A 305 -17.07 0.11 23.13
CA ARG A 305 -16.28 -0.71 24.08
C ARG A 305 -15.57 0.20 25.07
#